data_AF-A0A1M7R935-F1
#
_entry.id   AF-A0A1M7R935-F1
#
_cell.length_a   1.000
_cell.length_b   1.000
_cell.length_c   1.000
_cell.angle_alpha   90.00
_cell.angle_beta   90.00
_cell.angle_gamma   90.00
#
_symmetry.space_group_name_H-M   'P 1'
#
loop_
_entity.id
_entity.type
_entity.pdbx_description
1 polymer ?
#
loop_
_entity_poly.entity_id
_entity_poly.type
_entity_poly.pdbx_seq_one_letter_code
_entity_poly.pdbx_strand_id
1 'polypeptide(L)'
;MRTSLRTPLAGSSRVPFRAPSWSPFGASLQVPFLVGAVVLAAVLVPVLGVGGRPLGVDLAVGRVLSSPGSDLAGAVTQLGSGAVLYPVLAVLAFVRVSSGSSWRRAVVPLVVLAVAQMIEAVTFVTLVRPTPLDGSGSFSSGHAMAAVLGWGLVAREFRRPRLFWLVGIVGVAVGLSRVVLGLHWVTDVVAGWALGVMVLAAVAAWPAPVGGVRAPVLEPSGPPRWLTTSRGAWVLPGLALLVPLVPLFLVSGDDRMKDLLVYYGAGSTAGTGSDVYEFRTVFDMPFTYPPFAAVLSEPLSRVPLGLLQVLWVAASLAALVGVARFAMQPVVARIGLPLTLALLLVSAPVRSHLRFGQVGLFLVLLVAVDLLRRHRREGIGLGVAIAVKLTPAVFVPWLLVTRRWRTFMTVTVTAVGATLAGLLLLWPSAAEYLWRALWDSDRFGANDVVGNQSVRGMLLRTGLPDHTVSLLWLASALLLVAVATLGARRLERDGNRLGAVGVLAALSVAVSPISWVHHLVWLVLPLSALVAARRYVPAAVWAVLLTVSLPSIGAAGLRAGAAHPVFWHFVVDAQGLTAVAAVLFLPWAVRARP
;
A
#
# COMPACT_ATOMS: atom_id res chain seq x y z
N MET A 1 44.31 47.15 45.40
CA MET A 1 43.93 46.13 46.39
C MET A 1 42.52 45.66 46.09
N ARG A 2 42.33 44.33 46.02
CA ARG A 2 41.07 43.63 45.73
C ARG A 2 40.09 43.76 46.90
N THR A 3 38.79 43.86 46.60
CA THR A 3 37.74 43.17 47.37
C THR A 3 36.49 43.01 46.50
N SER A 4 36.33 41.81 45.93
CA SER A 4 35.11 41.33 45.29
C SER A 4 34.19 40.74 46.37
N LEU A 5 33.01 41.33 46.58
CA LEU A 5 31.96 40.74 47.40
C LEU A 5 31.09 39.82 46.52
N ARG A 6 31.30 38.51 46.69
CA ARG A 6 30.37 37.46 46.24
C ARG A 6 29.30 37.30 47.32
N THR A 7 28.03 37.53 46.97
CA THR A 7 26.88 37.15 47.79
C THR A 7 26.58 35.65 47.68
N PRO A 8 26.12 34.98 48.75
CA PRO A 8 25.88 33.54 48.77
C PRO A 8 24.50 33.16 48.21
N LEU A 9 24.45 31.93 47.71
CA LEU A 9 23.32 31.22 47.13
C LEU A 9 22.10 31.16 48.07
N ALA A 10 20.98 31.75 47.66
CA ALA A 10 19.67 31.44 48.23
C ALA A 10 19.20 30.09 47.66
N GLY A 11 19.11 29.10 48.55
CA GLY A 11 18.59 27.78 48.24
C GLY A 11 17.12 27.85 47.85
N SER A 12 16.83 27.66 46.56
CA SER A 12 15.52 27.16 46.15
C SER A 12 15.45 25.71 46.62
N SER A 13 14.62 25.44 47.62
CA SER A 13 14.16 24.10 47.98
C SER A 13 13.58 23.44 46.72
N ARG A 14 14.42 22.67 46.01
CA ARG A 14 13.97 21.75 44.98
C ARG A 14 13.21 20.66 45.72
N VAL A 15 11.90 20.85 45.86
CA VAL A 15 10.99 19.74 46.07
C VAL A 15 11.34 18.74 44.97
N PRO A 16 11.86 17.54 45.29
CA PRO A 16 12.04 16.54 44.26
C PRO A 16 10.63 16.28 43.72
N PHE A 17 10.40 16.69 42.47
CA PHE A 17 9.21 16.27 41.75
C PHE A 17 9.33 14.74 41.67
N ARG A 18 8.72 14.04 42.62
CA ARG A 18 8.42 12.62 42.49
C ARG A 18 7.54 12.56 41.26
N ALA A 19 8.15 12.18 40.14
CA ALA A 19 7.41 11.78 38.97
C ALA A 19 6.33 10.82 39.46
N PRO A 20 5.05 11.05 39.14
CA PRO A 20 4.01 10.10 39.45
C PRO A 20 4.46 8.75 38.88
N SER A 21 4.80 7.78 39.75
CA SER A 21 5.13 6.41 39.36
C SER A 21 3.86 5.71 38.95
N TRP A 22 3.26 6.16 37.84
CA TRP A 22 2.17 5.46 37.18
C TRP A 22 2.80 4.36 36.33
N SER A 23 3.10 3.24 36.99
CA SER A 23 3.01 1.95 36.35
C SER A 23 1.67 1.34 36.76
N PRO A 24 0.69 1.19 35.85
CA PRO A 24 -0.41 0.26 36.12
C PRO A 24 0.11 -1.19 36.25
N PHE A 25 1.41 -1.40 35.96
CA PHE A 25 2.09 -2.68 35.97
C PHE A 25 3.47 -2.62 36.65
N GLY A 26 3.54 -2.06 37.85
CA GLY A 26 4.74 -2.16 38.68
C GLY A 26 4.74 -3.54 39.32
N ALA A 27 5.69 -4.40 38.94
CA ALA A 27 5.80 -5.83 39.28
C ALA A 27 4.96 -6.85 38.48
N SER A 28 3.97 -6.46 37.67
CA SER A 28 2.98 -7.42 37.12
C SER A 28 3.14 -7.83 35.64
N LEU A 29 4.17 -7.39 34.90
CA LEU A 29 4.40 -7.87 33.52
C LEU A 29 4.90 -9.32 33.44
N GLN A 30 5.39 -9.87 34.55
CA GLN A 30 5.71 -11.29 34.69
C GLN A 30 4.45 -12.16 34.68
N VAL A 31 3.31 -11.66 35.18
CA VAL A 31 2.08 -12.45 35.31
C VAL A 31 1.50 -12.83 33.94
N PRO A 32 1.27 -11.92 32.97
CA PRO A 32 0.80 -12.30 31.64
C PRO A 32 1.77 -13.23 30.90
N PHE A 33 3.08 -13.05 31.08
CA PHE A 33 4.08 -13.94 30.50
C PHE A 33 3.99 -15.34 31.09
N LEU A 34 3.94 -15.47 32.42
CA LEU A 34 3.81 -16.75 33.12
C LEU A 34 2.47 -17.44 32.80
N VAL A 35 1.37 -16.69 32.79
CA VAL A 35 0.06 -17.21 32.38
C VAL A 35 0.12 -17.72 30.94
N GLY A 36 0.70 -16.96 30.01
CA GLY A 36 0.91 -17.40 28.64
C GLY A 36 1.76 -18.68 28.56
N ALA A 37 2.86 -18.75 29.33
CA ALA A 37 3.72 -19.94 29.36
C ALA A 37 3.01 -21.18 29.91
N VAL A 38 2.22 -21.03 30.98
CA VAL A 38 1.41 -22.11 31.56
C VAL A 38 0.34 -22.58 30.59
N VAL A 39 -0.38 -21.65 29.94
CA VAL A 39 -1.40 -21.98 28.92
C VAL A 39 -0.77 -22.68 27.73
N LEU A 40 0.37 -22.19 27.23
CA LEU A 40 1.10 -22.81 26.13
C LEU A 40 1.53 -24.23 26.50
N ALA A 41 2.09 -24.43 27.70
CA ALA A 41 2.48 -25.76 28.17
C ALA A 41 1.29 -26.71 28.36
N ALA A 42 0.18 -26.21 28.92
CA ALA A 42 -1.06 -26.97 29.13
C ALA A 42 -1.71 -27.43 27.82
N VAL A 43 -1.42 -26.76 26.70
CA VAL A 43 -1.84 -27.19 25.37
C VAL A 43 -0.78 -28.05 24.68
N LEU A 44 0.47 -27.59 24.67
CA LEU A 44 1.56 -28.24 23.93
C LEU A 44 1.84 -29.65 24.45
N VAL A 45 1.87 -29.86 25.77
CA VAL A 45 2.18 -31.18 26.37
C VAL A 45 1.15 -32.24 25.96
N PRO A 46 -0.17 -32.03 26.10
CA PRO A 46 -1.16 -32.97 25.59
C PRO A 46 -1.08 -33.20 24.08
N VAL A 47 -0.89 -32.13 23.28
CA VAL A 47 -0.80 -32.24 21.80
C VAL A 47 0.40 -33.11 21.39
N LEU A 48 1.55 -32.94 22.04
CA LEU A 48 2.72 -33.79 21.82
C LEU A 48 2.48 -35.21 22.32
N GLY A 49 1.83 -35.38 23.48
CA GLY A 49 1.52 -36.67 24.07
C GLY A 49 0.62 -37.56 23.21
N VAL A 50 -0.24 -36.97 22.38
CA VAL A 50 -1.06 -37.71 21.40
C VAL A 50 -0.45 -37.75 20.00
N GLY A 51 0.83 -37.37 19.85
CA GLY A 51 1.54 -37.38 18.57
C GLY A 51 0.93 -36.45 17.52
N GLY A 52 0.43 -35.28 17.94
CA GLY A 52 -0.19 -34.29 17.04
C GLY A 52 -1.64 -34.60 16.64
N ARG A 53 -2.24 -35.69 17.13
CA ARG A 53 -3.67 -35.95 16.91
C ARG A 53 -4.55 -34.87 17.58
N PRO A 54 -5.76 -34.58 17.05
CA PRO A 54 -6.67 -33.64 17.69
C PRO A 54 -7.10 -34.13 19.07
N LEU A 55 -7.18 -33.23 20.05
CA LEU A 55 -7.69 -33.55 21.38
C LEU A 55 -9.23 -33.65 21.36
N GLY A 56 -9.82 -34.26 22.40
CA GLY A 56 -11.27 -34.37 22.52
C GLY A 56 -11.99 -33.02 22.45
N VAL A 57 -11.38 -31.97 23.02
CA VAL A 57 -11.89 -30.59 22.93
C VAL A 57 -11.81 -30.02 21.51
N ASP A 58 -10.77 -30.36 20.75
CA ASP A 58 -10.61 -29.91 19.37
C ASP A 58 -11.72 -30.49 18.48
N LEU A 59 -12.01 -31.78 18.66
CA LEU A 59 -13.11 -32.47 17.96
C LEU A 59 -14.48 -31.94 18.39
N ALA A 60 -14.69 -31.71 19.69
CA ALA A 60 -15.95 -31.18 20.21
C ALA A 60 -16.25 -29.77 19.66
N VAL A 61 -15.27 -28.87 19.74
CA VAL A 61 -15.41 -27.49 19.25
C VAL A 61 -15.48 -27.46 17.72
N GLY A 62 -14.64 -28.24 17.04
CA GLY A 62 -14.62 -28.32 15.58
C GLY A 62 -15.96 -28.78 15.00
N ARG A 63 -16.63 -29.77 15.61
CA ARG A 63 -17.97 -30.21 15.17
C ARG A 63 -19.03 -29.11 15.21
N VAL A 64 -18.89 -28.16 16.13
CA VAL A 64 -19.89 -27.09 16.32
C VAL A 64 -19.56 -25.86 15.48
N LEU A 65 -18.29 -25.47 15.39
CA LEU A 65 -17.88 -24.20 14.79
C LEU A 65 -17.42 -24.32 13.34
N SER A 66 -17.02 -25.50 12.86
CA SER A 66 -16.43 -25.65 11.53
C SER A 66 -17.46 -25.35 10.44
N SER A 67 -17.13 -24.36 9.62
CA SER A 67 -17.84 -23.96 8.41
C SER A 67 -16.81 -23.55 7.35
N PRO A 68 -16.14 -24.55 6.72
CA PRO A 68 -15.18 -24.29 5.65
C PRO A 68 -15.83 -23.49 4.51
N GLY A 69 -15.17 -22.42 4.08
CA GLY A 69 -15.71 -21.50 3.09
C GLY A 69 -16.52 -20.33 3.65
N SER A 70 -16.58 -20.15 4.98
CA SER A 70 -17.18 -18.95 5.58
C SER A 70 -16.43 -17.67 5.15
N ASP A 71 -17.05 -16.87 4.29
CA ASP A 71 -16.50 -15.60 3.82
C ASP A 71 -16.26 -14.60 4.96
N LEU A 72 -17.16 -14.55 5.95
CA LEU A 72 -16.99 -13.68 7.13
C LEU A 72 -15.75 -14.07 7.92
N ALA A 73 -15.57 -15.36 8.19
CA ALA A 73 -14.39 -15.85 8.87
C ALA A 73 -13.13 -15.59 8.02
N GLY A 74 -13.24 -15.74 6.69
CA GLY A 74 -12.21 -15.40 5.71
C GLY A 74 -11.79 -13.93 5.71
N ALA A 75 -12.73 -13.01 5.96
CA ALA A 75 -12.45 -11.58 6.10
C ALA A 75 -11.86 -11.24 7.49
N VAL A 76 -12.46 -11.76 8.56
CA VAL A 76 -12.01 -11.52 9.94
C VAL A 76 -10.58 -12.03 10.14
N THR A 77 -10.25 -13.19 9.59
CA THR A 77 -8.90 -13.75 9.71
C THR A 77 -7.83 -12.84 9.12
N GLN A 78 -8.15 -11.97 8.14
CA GLN A 78 -7.16 -11.06 7.55
C GLN A 78 -6.60 -10.07 8.57
N LEU A 79 -7.33 -9.76 9.64
CA LEU A 79 -6.86 -8.88 10.72
C LEU A 79 -5.69 -9.49 11.51
N GLY A 80 -5.49 -10.80 11.45
CA GLY A 80 -4.30 -11.49 11.96
C GLY A 80 -3.19 -11.66 10.92
N SER A 81 -3.38 -11.21 9.68
CA SER A 81 -2.40 -11.42 8.61
C SER A 81 -1.29 -10.38 8.66
N GLY A 82 -0.08 -10.78 8.26
CA GLY A 82 1.03 -9.84 8.04
C GLY A 82 0.69 -8.76 6.99
N ALA A 83 -0.15 -9.10 6.01
CA ALA A 83 -0.60 -8.18 4.98
C ALA A 83 -1.42 -6.99 5.52
N VAL A 84 -1.97 -7.11 6.74
CA VAL A 84 -2.64 -6.00 7.44
C VAL A 84 -1.72 -5.40 8.51
N LEU A 85 -1.08 -6.23 9.32
CA LEU A 85 -0.34 -5.78 10.50
C LEU A 85 0.97 -5.05 10.17
N TYR A 86 1.75 -5.53 9.18
CA TYR A 86 2.99 -4.85 8.80
C TYR A 86 2.75 -3.46 8.24
N PRO A 87 1.77 -3.25 7.32
CA PRO A 87 1.40 -1.90 6.89
C PRO A 87 1.01 -0.97 8.03
N VAL A 88 0.15 -1.43 8.93
CA VAL A 88 -0.32 -0.62 10.07
C VAL A 88 0.85 -0.23 10.98
N LEU A 89 1.69 -1.18 11.37
CA LEU A 89 2.87 -0.92 12.19
C LEU A 89 3.90 -0.05 11.47
N ALA A 90 4.10 -0.22 10.16
CA ALA A 90 5.03 0.57 9.38
C ALA A 90 4.56 2.03 9.26
N VAL A 91 3.26 2.25 9.17
CA VAL A 91 2.67 3.58 9.21
C VAL A 91 2.82 4.20 10.59
N LEU A 92 2.53 3.48 11.67
CA LEU A 92 2.76 3.98 13.03
C LEU A 92 4.23 4.34 13.24
N ALA A 93 5.14 3.50 12.73
CA ALA A 93 6.56 3.77 12.75
C ALA A 93 6.90 5.07 11.99
N PHE A 94 6.35 5.24 10.78
CA PHE A 94 6.49 6.46 9.98
C PHE A 94 5.99 7.70 10.74
N VAL A 95 4.80 7.64 11.34
CA VAL A 95 4.22 8.75 12.13
C VAL A 95 5.14 9.11 13.30
N ARG A 96 5.63 8.11 14.03
CA ARG A 96 6.50 8.29 15.20
C ARG A 96 7.84 8.92 14.84
N VAL A 97 8.50 8.42 13.81
CA VAL A 97 9.75 9.00 13.31
C VAL A 97 9.49 10.43 12.81
N SER A 98 8.40 10.64 12.09
CA SER A 98 8.01 11.96 11.58
C SER A 98 7.67 12.96 12.68
N SER A 99 7.17 12.49 13.84
CA SER A 99 6.88 13.30 15.02
C SER A 99 8.07 13.46 15.99
N GLY A 100 9.28 13.04 15.59
CA GLY A 100 10.50 13.23 16.40
C GLY A 100 10.79 12.12 17.42
N SER A 101 10.08 10.98 17.36
CA SER A 101 10.41 9.82 18.19
C SER A 101 11.66 9.09 17.68
N SER A 102 12.38 8.41 18.59
CA SER A 102 13.52 7.56 18.22
C SER A 102 13.09 6.46 17.25
N TRP A 103 13.78 6.34 16.12
CA TRP A 103 13.56 5.29 15.12
C TRP A 103 13.62 3.88 15.73
N ARG A 104 14.41 3.66 16.79
CA ARG A 104 14.49 2.37 17.48
C ARG A 104 13.14 1.98 18.06
N ARG A 105 12.44 2.93 18.70
CA ARG A 105 11.09 2.70 19.25
C ARG A 105 10.06 2.46 18.14
N ALA A 106 10.24 3.10 16.98
CA ALA A 106 9.35 2.98 15.84
C ALA A 106 9.50 1.64 15.08
N VAL A 107 10.73 1.12 14.93
CA VAL A 107 11.02 -0.09 14.14
C VAL A 107 10.92 -1.38 14.95
N VAL A 108 11.17 -1.33 16.27
CA VAL A 108 11.11 -2.52 17.15
C VAL A 108 9.78 -3.30 17.02
N PRO A 109 8.58 -2.69 16.98
CA PRO A 109 7.33 -3.43 16.77
C PRO A 109 7.29 -4.27 15.49
N LEU A 110 7.82 -3.74 14.38
CA LEU A 110 7.90 -4.46 13.11
C LEU A 110 8.82 -5.67 13.20
N VAL A 111 10.01 -5.48 13.80
CA VAL A 111 11.00 -6.55 13.96
C VAL A 111 10.47 -7.63 14.91
N VAL A 112 9.84 -7.24 16.01
CA VAL A 112 9.23 -8.15 16.98
C VAL A 112 8.17 -9.02 16.31
N LEU A 113 7.25 -8.42 15.54
CA LEU A 113 6.22 -9.17 14.84
C LEU A 113 6.82 -10.14 13.81
N ALA A 114 7.85 -9.71 13.08
CA ALA A 114 8.56 -10.54 12.09
C ALA A 114 9.28 -11.72 12.74
N VAL A 115 10.00 -11.50 13.84
CA VAL A 115 10.68 -12.57 14.58
C VAL A 115 9.65 -13.54 15.17
N ALA A 116 8.55 -13.05 15.74
CA ALA A 116 7.50 -13.91 16.27
C ALA A 116 6.86 -14.78 15.18
N GLN A 117 6.57 -14.22 14.01
CA GLN A 117 6.06 -15.00 12.87
C GLN A 117 7.09 -16.00 12.32
N MET A 118 8.38 -15.68 12.37
CA MET A 118 9.43 -16.63 11.99
C MET A 118 9.48 -17.82 12.97
N ILE A 119 9.41 -17.55 14.29
CA ILE A 119 9.37 -18.59 15.31
C ILE A 119 8.13 -19.48 15.12
N GLU A 120 6.98 -18.87 14.83
CA GLU A 120 5.76 -19.63 14.57
C GLU A 120 5.85 -20.46 13.28
N ALA A 121 6.42 -19.93 12.21
CA ALA A 121 6.67 -20.70 10.99
C ALA A 121 7.57 -21.93 11.24
N VAL A 122 8.55 -21.83 12.15
CA VAL A 122 9.35 -22.98 12.58
C VAL A 122 8.49 -23.99 13.35
N THR A 123 7.60 -23.56 14.24
CA THR A 123 6.67 -24.49 14.92
C THR A 123 5.74 -25.20 13.94
N PHE A 124 5.24 -24.46 12.94
CA PHE A 124 4.34 -24.95 11.90
C PHE A 124 4.95 -26.07 11.06
N VAL A 125 6.25 -25.99 10.78
CA VAL A 125 6.97 -26.99 9.96
C VAL A 125 7.52 -28.15 10.81
N THR A 126 7.82 -27.92 12.09
CA THR A 126 8.41 -28.96 12.95
C THR A 126 7.36 -29.83 13.65
N LEU A 127 6.17 -29.30 13.92
CA LEU A 127 5.09 -30.03 14.57
C LEU A 127 4.12 -30.56 13.51
N VAL A 128 4.22 -31.86 13.23
CA VAL A 128 3.34 -32.57 12.30
C VAL A 128 1.95 -32.71 12.94
N ARG A 129 1.14 -31.66 12.80
CA ARG A 129 -0.24 -31.60 13.25
C ARG A 129 -1.16 -31.26 12.06
N PRO A 130 -2.04 -32.17 11.61
CA PRO A 130 -2.88 -31.94 10.45
C PRO A 130 -4.04 -30.99 10.76
N THR A 131 -4.36 -30.07 9.85
CA THR A 131 -5.55 -29.22 9.90
C THR A 131 -6.84 -30.04 9.75
N PRO A 132 -7.99 -29.53 10.25
CA PRO A 132 -9.30 -30.11 9.98
C PRO A 132 -9.71 -30.11 8.49
N LEU A 133 -9.25 -29.13 7.71
CA LEU A 133 -9.74 -28.89 6.34
C LEU A 133 -9.07 -29.77 5.28
N ASP A 134 -7.74 -29.77 5.25
CA ASP A 134 -6.95 -30.33 4.15
C ASP A 134 -5.75 -31.17 4.62
N GLY A 135 -5.58 -31.31 5.95
CA GLY A 135 -4.50 -32.09 6.54
C GLY A 135 -3.11 -31.45 6.46
N SER A 136 -3.00 -30.17 6.07
CA SER A 136 -1.74 -29.42 6.12
C SER A 136 -1.25 -29.24 7.56
N GLY A 137 -0.04 -28.70 7.78
CA GLY A 137 0.40 -28.31 9.13
C GLY A 137 -0.55 -27.31 9.80
N SER A 138 -0.71 -27.38 11.12
CA SER A 138 -1.67 -26.53 11.86
C SER A 138 -1.15 -25.89 13.15
N PHE A 139 -0.06 -26.38 13.76
CA PHE A 139 0.37 -25.94 15.09
C PHE A 139 1.63 -25.06 15.05
N SER A 140 1.68 -23.89 15.70
CA SER A 140 0.58 -23.15 16.34
C SER A 140 -0.17 -22.27 15.31
N SER A 141 -1.18 -21.51 15.73
CA SER A 141 -1.86 -20.58 14.81
C SER A 141 -1.17 -19.21 14.71
N GLY A 142 -0.43 -18.97 13.63
CA GLY A 142 0.24 -17.70 13.36
C GLY A 142 -0.68 -16.48 13.26
N HIS A 143 -1.89 -16.64 12.71
CA HIS A 143 -2.87 -15.55 12.63
C HIS A 143 -3.40 -15.15 14.02
N ALA A 144 -3.65 -16.13 14.90
CA ALA A 144 -4.09 -15.89 16.27
C ALA A 144 -2.98 -15.19 17.09
N MET A 145 -1.75 -15.68 16.97
CA MET A 145 -0.57 -15.06 17.60
C MET A 145 -0.35 -13.63 17.10
N ALA A 146 -0.35 -13.44 15.79
CA ALA A 146 -0.09 -12.15 15.17
C ALA A 146 -1.20 -11.13 15.47
N ALA A 147 -2.47 -11.55 15.59
CA ALA A 147 -3.54 -10.64 16.01
C ALA A 147 -3.31 -10.09 17.43
N VAL A 148 -3.02 -10.96 18.40
CA VAL A 148 -2.75 -10.53 19.79
C VAL A 148 -1.49 -9.68 19.87
N LEU A 149 -0.39 -10.14 19.27
CA LEU A 149 0.88 -9.44 19.31
C LEU A 149 0.85 -8.13 18.51
N GLY A 150 0.42 -8.19 17.25
CA GLY A 150 0.41 -7.05 16.32
C GLY A 150 -0.49 -5.93 16.79
N TRP A 151 -1.76 -6.22 17.13
CA TRP A 151 -2.66 -5.20 17.66
C TRP A 151 -2.28 -4.77 19.08
N GLY A 152 -1.68 -5.65 19.88
CA GLY A 152 -1.08 -5.31 21.17
C GLY A 152 0.06 -4.29 21.06
N LEU A 153 0.94 -4.48 20.07
CA LEU A 153 2.01 -3.53 19.75
C LEU A 153 1.45 -2.19 19.27
N VAL A 154 0.38 -2.20 18.45
CA VAL A 154 -0.36 -1.00 18.06
C VAL A 154 -0.93 -0.28 19.29
N ALA A 155 -1.67 -0.99 20.14
CA ALA A 155 -2.31 -0.43 21.34
C ALA A 155 -1.29 0.17 22.32
N ARG A 156 -0.13 -0.48 22.46
CA ARG A 156 0.99 -0.01 23.29
C ARG A 156 1.47 1.38 22.87
N GLU A 157 1.52 1.66 21.57
CA GLU A 157 1.98 2.96 21.08
C GLU A 157 1.08 4.10 21.59
N PHE A 158 -0.23 3.90 21.65
CA PHE A 158 -1.18 4.94 22.06
C PHE A 158 -1.27 5.15 23.58
N ARG A 159 -0.65 4.29 24.40
CA ARG A 159 -0.68 4.34 25.88
C ARG A 159 -2.10 4.45 26.48
N ARG A 160 -3.10 3.89 25.80
CA ARG A 160 -4.49 3.87 26.27
C ARG A 160 -4.86 2.44 26.68
N PRO A 161 -5.05 2.15 27.99
CA PRO A 161 -5.31 0.79 28.46
C PRO A 161 -6.60 0.20 27.86
N ARG A 162 -7.60 1.04 27.58
CA ARG A 162 -8.86 0.62 26.93
C ARG A 162 -8.65 -0.01 25.56
N LEU A 163 -7.58 0.31 24.84
CA LEU A 163 -7.30 -0.30 23.53
C LEU A 163 -6.94 -1.78 23.65
N PHE A 164 -6.45 -2.24 24.81
CA PHE A 164 -6.17 -3.67 25.02
C PHE A 164 -7.43 -4.52 25.10
N TRP A 165 -8.59 -3.94 25.45
CA TRP A 165 -9.88 -4.62 25.30
C TRP A 165 -10.18 -4.91 23.82
N LEU A 166 -9.93 -3.94 22.94
CA LEU A 166 -10.10 -4.13 21.49
C LEU A 166 -9.12 -5.18 20.94
N VAL A 167 -7.87 -5.21 21.44
CA VAL A 167 -6.91 -6.27 21.11
C VAL A 167 -7.44 -7.63 21.51
N GLY A 168 -8.03 -7.76 22.71
CA GLY A 168 -8.67 -8.99 23.15
C GLY A 168 -9.82 -9.42 22.24
N ILE A 169 -10.72 -8.49 21.90
CA ILE A 169 -11.86 -8.76 21.01
C ILE A 169 -11.39 -9.20 19.62
N VAL A 170 -10.46 -8.46 19.02
CA VAL A 170 -9.91 -8.78 17.69
C VAL A 170 -9.12 -10.09 17.73
N GLY A 171 -8.33 -10.32 18.78
CA GLY A 171 -7.58 -11.56 18.98
C GLY A 171 -8.50 -12.78 19.06
N VAL A 172 -9.57 -12.70 19.84
CA VAL A 172 -10.60 -13.75 19.96
C VAL A 172 -11.30 -13.97 18.62
N ALA A 173 -11.76 -12.91 17.96
CA ALA A 173 -12.45 -12.99 16.68
C ALA A 173 -11.57 -13.63 15.59
N VAL A 174 -10.30 -13.21 15.49
CA VAL A 174 -9.35 -13.80 14.55
C VAL A 174 -9.12 -15.27 14.88
N GLY A 175 -8.86 -15.62 16.14
CA GLY A 175 -8.61 -17.01 16.51
C GLY A 175 -9.81 -17.91 16.23
N LEU A 176 -11.03 -17.50 16.60
CA LEU A 176 -12.24 -18.24 16.29
C LEU A 176 -12.45 -18.40 14.77
N SER A 177 -12.15 -17.36 13.98
CA SER A 177 -12.24 -17.45 12.52
C SER A 177 -11.34 -18.55 11.93
N ARG A 178 -10.19 -18.84 12.56
CA ARG A 178 -9.29 -19.92 12.13
C ARG A 178 -9.90 -21.31 12.36
N VAL A 179 -10.61 -21.49 13.46
CA VAL A 179 -11.35 -22.72 13.78
C VAL A 179 -12.54 -22.89 12.84
N VAL A 180 -13.31 -21.82 12.62
CA VAL A 180 -14.46 -21.82 11.72
C VAL A 180 -14.06 -22.20 10.30
N LEU A 181 -12.95 -21.66 9.79
CA LEU A 181 -12.46 -22.01 8.45
C LEU A 181 -11.89 -23.43 8.34
N GLY A 182 -11.81 -24.19 9.43
CA GLY A 182 -11.17 -25.50 9.46
C GLY A 182 -9.65 -25.45 9.27
N LEU A 183 -9.03 -24.27 9.38
CA LEU A 183 -7.59 -24.09 9.15
C LEU A 183 -6.75 -24.41 10.40
N HIS A 184 -7.37 -24.46 11.58
CA HIS A 184 -6.69 -24.74 12.83
C HIS A 184 -7.65 -25.37 13.84
N TRP A 185 -7.12 -26.19 14.74
CA TRP A 185 -7.83 -26.65 15.93
C TRP A 185 -7.91 -25.54 16.99
N VAL A 186 -8.87 -25.62 17.92
CA VAL A 186 -9.02 -24.59 18.97
C VAL A 186 -7.78 -24.50 19.85
N THR A 187 -7.10 -25.61 20.08
CA THR A 187 -5.83 -25.65 20.81
C THR A 187 -4.67 -24.97 20.07
N ASP A 188 -4.61 -25.05 18.73
CA ASP A 188 -3.61 -24.30 17.92
C ASP A 188 -3.78 -22.78 18.12
N VAL A 189 -5.03 -22.34 18.19
CA VAL A 189 -5.42 -20.94 18.40
C VAL A 189 -5.07 -20.48 19.81
N VAL A 190 -5.38 -21.28 20.84
CA VAL A 190 -5.02 -20.98 22.23
C VAL A 190 -3.50 -20.89 22.39
N ALA A 191 -2.75 -21.82 21.79
CA ALA A 191 -1.29 -21.78 21.78
C ALA A 191 -0.76 -20.52 21.08
N GLY A 192 -1.36 -20.14 19.94
CA GLY A 192 -1.03 -18.91 19.23
C GLY A 192 -1.29 -17.66 20.09
N TRP A 193 -2.45 -17.55 20.73
CA TRP A 193 -2.74 -16.44 21.65
C TRP A 193 -1.75 -16.38 22.81
N ALA A 194 -1.44 -17.52 23.43
CA ALA A 194 -0.50 -17.62 24.53
C ALA A 194 0.90 -17.12 24.11
N LEU A 195 1.40 -17.56 22.95
CA LEU A 195 2.66 -17.09 22.39
C LEU A 195 2.64 -15.58 22.11
N GLY A 196 1.54 -15.08 21.55
CA GLY A 196 1.35 -13.64 21.30
C GLY A 196 1.37 -12.81 22.58
N VAL A 197 0.71 -13.26 23.65
CA VAL A 197 0.72 -12.64 24.98
C VAL A 197 2.13 -12.68 25.57
N MET A 198 2.83 -13.81 25.51
CA MET A 198 4.19 -13.94 26.03
C MET A 198 5.14 -12.94 25.36
N VAL A 199 5.16 -12.89 24.04
CA VAL A 199 6.02 -11.96 23.29
C VAL A 199 5.64 -10.51 23.60
N LEU A 200 4.35 -10.19 23.64
CA LEU A 200 3.88 -8.84 23.97
C LEU A 200 4.26 -8.43 25.40
N ALA A 201 4.15 -9.33 26.37
CA ALA A 201 4.54 -9.11 27.76
C ALA A 201 6.05 -8.93 27.90
N ALA A 202 6.86 -9.74 27.22
CA ALA A 202 8.31 -9.59 27.18
C ALA A 202 8.73 -8.24 26.58
N VAL A 203 8.07 -7.82 25.50
CA VAL A 203 8.32 -6.53 24.85
C VAL A 203 7.86 -5.37 25.73
N ALA A 204 6.76 -5.52 26.47
CA ALA A 204 6.30 -4.54 27.45
C ALA A 204 7.23 -4.43 28.67
N ALA A 205 7.85 -5.54 29.09
CA ALA A 205 8.82 -5.60 30.17
C ALA A 205 10.21 -5.07 29.76
N TRP A 206 10.49 -4.99 28.46
CA TRP A 206 11.72 -4.41 27.95
C TRP A 206 11.83 -2.95 28.40
N PRO A 207 12.81 -2.59 29.25
CA PRO A 207 12.93 -1.23 29.75
C PRO A 207 13.09 -0.28 28.56
N ALA A 208 12.16 0.67 28.41
CA ALA A 208 12.44 1.85 27.62
C ALA A 208 13.72 2.46 28.20
N PRO A 209 14.76 2.78 27.40
CA PRO A 209 16.03 3.23 27.95
C PRO A 209 15.78 4.32 28.99
N VAL A 210 16.11 3.97 30.24
CA VAL A 210 16.01 4.84 31.40
C VAL A 210 17.04 5.93 31.17
N GLY A 211 16.56 7.14 31.00
CA GLY A 211 17.42 8.28 30.71
C GLY A 211 16.59 9.51 30.48
N GLY A 212 16.32 10.24 31.56
CA GLY A 212 15.95 11.64 31.55
C GLY A 212 17.06 12.54 31.00
N VAL A 213 17.58 12.22 29.81
CA VAL A 213 18.08 13.26 28.93
C VAL A 213 16.82 13.90 28.41
N ARG A 214 16.51 15.14 28.83
CA ARG A 214 15.61 16.00 28.06
C ARG A 214 16.04 15.80 26.62
N ALA A 215 15.20 15.17 25.80
CA ALA A 215 15.46 15.17 24.38
C ALA A 215 15.69 16.65 24.07
N PRO A 216 16.89 17.05 23.58
CA PRO A 216 16.99 18.40 23.04
C PRO A 216 15.80 18.52 22.10
N VAL A 217 15.14 19.68 22.09
CA VAL A 217 14.10 19.96 21.09
C VAL A 217 14.76 19.61 19.76
N LEU A 218 14.45 18.42 19.24
CA LEU A 218 15.04 17.93 18.02
C LEU A 218 14.30 18.75 16.98
N GLU A 219 14.89 19.88 16.63
CA GLU A 219 15.03 20.30 15.24
C GLU A 219 14.82 19.06 14.37
N PRO A 220 13.79 19.02 13.50
CA PRO A 220 13.38 17.81 12.79
C PRO A 220 14.57 17.29 11.98
N SER A 221 15.35 16.45 12.64
CA SER A 221 16.56 15.87 12.11
C SER A 221 16.09 14.82 11.12
N GLY A 222 16.72 14.82 9.95
CA GLY A 222 16.46 13.85 8.89
C GLY A 222 16.57 12.41 9.38
N PRO A 223 16.36 11.44 8.49
CA PRO A 223 16.46 10.03 8.86
C PRO A 223 17.80 9.75 9.54
N PRO A 224 17.82 8.82 10.51
CA PRO A 224 19.05 8.34 11.13
C PRO A 224 20.11 8.02 10.06
N ARG A 225 21.37 8.45 10.27
CA ARG A 225 22.44 8.26 9.29
C ARG A 225 22.55 6.82 8.79
N TRP A 226 22.35 5.81 9.64
CA TRP A 226 22.38 4.40 9.24
C TRP A 226 21.30 4.04 8.20
N LEU A 227 20.08 4.62 8.27
CA LEU A 227 19.03 4.44 7.25
C LEU A 227 19.41 5.06 5.90
N THR A 228 20.41 5.92 5.87
CA THR A 228 20.90 6.56 4.65
C THR A 228 22.26 6.04 4.17
N THR A 229 23.08 5.47 5.05
CA THR A 229 24.49 5.14 4.74
C THR A 229 24.91 3.71 5.09
N SER A 230 24.13 2.93 5.84
CA SER A 230 24.54 1.57 6.22
C SER A 230 24.07 0.52 5.22
N ARG A 231 24.92 -0.48 4.96
CA ARG A 231 24.55 -1.65 4.16
C ARG A 231 23.38 -2.43 4.79
N GLY A 232 23.31 -2.46 6.13
CA GLY A 232 22.24 -3.13 6.87
C GLY A 232 20.83 -2.53 6.68
N ALA A 233 20.72 -1.24 6.33
CA ALA A 233 19.42 -0.62 6.04
C ALA A 233 18.73 -1.20 4.79
N TRP A 234 19.51 -1.79 3.88
CA TRP A 234 19.00 -2.40 2.63
C TRP A 234 18.38 -3.79 2.82
N VAL A 235 18.48 -4.38 4.02
CA VAL A 235 17.75 -5.59 4.38
C VAL A 235 16.23 -5.35 4.33
N LEU A 236 15.77 -4.17 4.74
CA LEU A 236 14.34 -3.82 4.76
C LEU A 236 13.69 -3.88 3.37
N PRO A 237 14.19 -3.16 2.34
CA PRO A 237 13.65 -3.30 0.99
C PRO A 237 13.88 -4.70 0.41
N GLY A 238 14.97 -5.39 0.77
CA GLY A 238 15.20 -6.78 0.37
C GLY A 238 14.10 -7.73 0.85
N LEU A 239 13.71 -7.65 2.13
CA LEU A 239 12.60 -8.40 2.70
C LEU A 239 11.25 -7.97 2.11
N ALA A 240 11.03 -6.66 1.96
CA ALA A 240 9.80 -6.13 1.37
C ALA A 240 9.61 -6.59 -0.08
N LEU A 241 10.70 -6.78 -0.83
CA LEU A 241 10.68 -7.28 -2.20
C LEU A 241 10.21 -8.75 -2.29
N LEU A 242 10.38 -9.54 -1.23
CA LEU A 242 9.85 -10.91 -1.20
C LEU A 242 8.32 -10.93 -1.28
N VAL A 243 7.64 -9.89 -0.77
CA VAL A 243 6.17 -9.80 -0.76
C VAL A 243 5.56 -9.82 -2.17
N PRO A 244 6.02 -9.00 -3.14
CA PRO A 244 5.56 -9.11 -4.53
C PRO A 244 6.23 -10.24 -5.32
N LEU A 245 7.49 -10.60 -5.04
CA LEU A 245 8.22 -11.57 -5.86
C LEU A 245 7.81 -13.03 -5.59
N VAL A 246 7.60 -13.43 -4.33
CA VAL A 246 7.26 -14.82 -4.02
C VAL A 246 5.98 -15.26 -4.76
N PRO A 247 4.85 -14.53 -4.71
CA PRO A 247 3.67 -14.89 -5.49
C PRO A 247 3.92 -14.93 -7.00
N LEU A 248 4.77 -14.04 -7.54
CA LEU A 248 5.07 -13.99 -8.96
C LEU A 248 5.74 -15.30 -9.45
N PHE A 249 6.63 -15.87 -8.64
CA PHE A 249 7.33 -17.12 -8.96
C PHE A 249 6.49 -18.38 -8.69
N LEU A 250 5.46 -18.29 -7.86
CA LEU A 250 4.53 -19.39 -7.57
C LEU A 250 3.40 -19.52 -8.60
N VAL A 251 3.15 -18.49 -9.39
CA VAL A 251 2.14 -18.48 -10.46
C VAL A 251 2.71 -19.16 -11.71
N SER A 252 1.86 -19.91 -12.41
CA SER A 252 2.16 -20.57 -13.70
C SER A 252 2.74 -19.56 -14.70
N GLY A 253 3.56 -20.05 -15.65
CA GLY A 253 4.22 -19.20 -16.64
C GLY A 253 3.22 -18.33 -17.43
N ASP A 254 2.07 -18.92 -17.78
CA ASP A 254 1.03 -18.24 -18.55
C ASP A 254 0.31 -17.17 -17.72
N ASP A 255 0.04 -17.42 -16.42
CA ASP A 255 -0.66 -16.45 -15.57
C ASP A 255 0.24 -15.32 -15.03
N ARG A 256 1.56 -15.39 -15.29
CA ARG A 256 2.55 -14.44 -14.78
C ARG A 256 2.61 -13.18 -15.64
N MET A 257 2.43 -12.01 -15.01
CA MET A 257 2.46 -10.71 -15.68
C MET A 257 1.49 -10.61 -16.87
N LYS A 258 0.21 -10.92 -16.63
CA LYS A 258 -0.82 -10.94 -17.68
C LYS A 258 -0.84 -9.68 -18.54
N ASP A 259 -0.67 -8.50 -17.95
CA ASP A 259 -0.72 -7.24 -18.71
C ASP A 259 0.55 -7.04 -19.57
N LEU A 260 1.68 -7.64 -19.20
CA LEU A 260 2.88 -7.67 -20.05
C LEU A 260 2.64 -8.48 -21.33
N LEU A 261 1.83 -9.54 -21.28
CA LEU A 261 1.46 -10.32 -22.46
C LEU A 261 0.65 -9.51 -23.47
N VAL A 262 -0.11 -8.50 -23.01
CA VAL A 262 -0.82 -7.58 -23.90
C VAL A 262 0.18 -6.77 -24.72
N TYR A 263 1.24 -6.24 -24.10
CA TYR A 263 2.29 -5.52 -24.84
C TYR A 263 3.05 -6.48 -25.76
N TYR A 264 3.45 -7.64 -25.26
CA TYR A 264 4.21 -8.63 -26.02
C TYR A 264 3.46 -9.08 -27.29
N GLY A 265 2.18 -9.44 -27.15
CA GLY A 265 1.38 -9.88 -28.28
C GLY A 265 1.00 -8.74 -29.23
N ALA A 266 0.71 -7.54 -28.73
CA ALA A 266 0.49 -6.38 -29.58
C ALA A 266 1.76 -6.00 -30.37
N GLY A 267 2.94 -6.10 -29.75
CA GLY A 267 4.22 -5.91 -30.42
C GLY A 267 4.46 -6.93 -31.53
N SER A 268 4.17 -8.21 -31.26
CA SER A 268 4.28 -9.25 -32.29
C SER A 268 3.32 -9.02 -33.44
N THR A 269 2.08 -8.60 -33.15
CA THR A 269 1.03 -8.31 -34.14
C THR A 269 1.38 -7.09 -34.99
N ALA A 270 1.95 -6.05 -34.36
CA ALA A 270 2.51 -4.90 -35.05
C ALA A 270 3.64 -5.30 -36.00
N GLY A 271 4.53 -6.20 -35.57
CA GLY A 271 5.66 -6.69 -36.37
C GLY A 271 5.25 -7.46 -37.62
N THR A 272 4.08 -8.10 -37.63
CA THR A 272 3.51 -8.77 -38.82
C THR A 272 2.68 -7.85 -39.71
N GLY A 273 2.51 -6.58 -39.32
CA GLY A 273 1.66 -5.63 -40.04
C GLY A 273 0.16 -5.92 -39.90
N SER A 274 -0.24 -6.67 -38.87
CA SER A 274 -1.65 -7.00 -38.60
C SER A 274 -2.31 -5.96 -37.68
N ASP A 275 -3.64 -5.96 -37.60
CA ASP A 275 -4.33 -5.02 -36.71
C ASP A 275 -4.13 -5.39 -35.24
N VAL A 276 -3.44 -4.52 -34.49
CA VAL A 276 -3.18 -4.71 -33.06
C VAL A 276 -4.44 -4.61 -32.19
N TYR A 277 -5.54 -4.04 -32.69
CA TYR A 277 -6.78 -3.91 -31.94
C TYR A 277 -7.72 -5.12 -32.09
N GLU A 278 -7.48 -5.98 -33.08
CA GLU A 278 -8.14 -7.30 -33.20
C GLU A 278 -7.45 -8.38 -32.35
N PHE A 279 -6.19 -8.15 -31.99
CA PHE A 279 -5.40 -9.06 -31.15
C PHE A 279 -6.04 -9.28 -29.76
N ARG A 280 -6.01 -10.54 -29.32
CA ARG A 280 -6.38 -10.99 -27.98
C ARG A 280 -5.29 -11.89 -27.39
N THR A 281 -5.01 -11.72 -26.10
CA THR A 281 -4.15 -12.65 -25.36
C THR A 281 -4.86 -13.98 -25.08
N VAL A 282 -4.13 -14.98 -24.56
CA VAL A 282 -4.70 -16.25 -24.06
C VAL A 282 -5.74 -16.09 -22.94
N PHE A 283 -5.83 -14.90 -22.33
CA PHE A 283 -6.83 -14.55 -21.33
C PHE A 283 -7.95 -13.66 -21.89
N ASP A 284 -8.09 -13.61 -23.22
CA ASP A 284 -9.06 -12.78 -23.94
C ASP A 284 -8.92 -11.26 -23.68
N MET A 285 -7.75 -10.82 -23.22
CA MET A 285 -7.49 -9.39 -23.00
C MET A 285 -7.04 -8.71 -24.30
N PRO A 286 -7.66 -7.59 -24.70
CA PRO A 286 -7.28 -6.84 -25.89
C PRO A 286 -6.14 -5.85 -25.62
N PHE A 287 -5.59 -5.29 -26.70
CA PHE A 287 -4.76 -4.10 -26.63
C PHE A 287 -5.61 -2.84 -26.41
N THR A 288 -5.23 -2.04 -25.41
CA THR A 288 -6.07 -0.93 -24.88
C THR A 288 -5.36 0.42 -24.90
N TYR A 289 -4.18 0.49 -25.49
CA TYR A 289 -3.31 1.66 -25.46
C TYR A 289 -3.35 2.39 -26.81
N PRO A 290 -2.90 3.65 -26.88
CA PRO A 290 -2.76 4.34 -28.15
C PRO A 290 -1.72 3.65 -29.06
N PRO A 291 -1.78 3.86 -30.39
CA PRO A 291 -0.94 3.17 -31.36
C PRO A 291 0.56 3.30 -31.10
N PHE A 292 1.00 4.43 -30.56
CA PHE A 292 2.41 4.64 -30.21
C PHE A 292 2.93 3.62 -29.19
N ALA A 293 2.09 3.15 -28.27
CA ALA A 293 2.47 2.10 -27.31
C ALA A 293 2.70 0.75 -28.00
N ALA A 294 1.95 0.41 -29.06
CA ALA A 294 2.18 -0.81 -29.83
C ALA A 294 3.49 -0.75 -30.61
N VAL A 295 3.83 0.41 -31.19
CA VAL A 295 5.15 0.63 -31.83
C VAL A 295 6.29 0.42 -30.83
N LEU A 296 6.16 0.93 -29.60
CA LEU A 296 7.16 0.69 -28.55
C LEU A 296 7.22 -0.76 -28.08
N SER A 297 6.13 -1.52 -28.28
CA SER A 297 6.03 -2.93 -27.87
C SER A 297 6.64 -3.89 -28.89
N GLU A 298 6.69 -3.51 -30.16
CA GLU A 298 7.28 -4.30 -31.26
C GLU A 298 8.73 -4.76 -30.99
N PRO A 299 9.69 -3.91 -30.56
CA PRO A 299 11.03 -4.40 -30.24
C PRO A 299 11.05 -5.31 -29.01
N LEU A 300 10.09 -5.16 -28.08
CA LEU A 300 10.00 -6.00 -26.88
C LEU A 300 9.56 -7.42 -27.21
N SER A 301 8.70 -7.59 -28.22
CA SER A 301 8.20 -8.91 -28.64
C SER A 301 9.25 -9.78 -29.33
N ARG A 302 10.40 -9.21 -29.70
CA ARG A 302 11.55 -9.95 -30.24
C ARG A 302 12.40 -10.62 -29.14
N VAL A 303 12.22 -10.23 -27.88
CA VAL A 303 12.96 -10.79 -26.75
C VAL A 303 12.21 -12.01 -26.23
N PRO A 304 12.89 -13.15 -25.94
CA PRO A 304 12.23 -14.30 -25.34
C PRO A 304 11.44 -13.92 -24.08
N LEU A 305 10.17 -14.31 -24.00
CA LEU A 305 9.23 -13.82 -22.98
C LEU A 305 9.75 -13.95 -21.54
N GLY A 306 10.38 -15.07 -21.19
CA GLY A 306 10.94 -15.27 -19.85
C GLY A 306 12.05 -14.27 -19.51
N LEU A 307 12.91 -13.94 -20.49
CA LEU A 307 13.93 -12.91 -20.32
C LEU A 307 13.29 -11.52 -20.24
N LEU A 308 12.29 -11.23 -21.08
CA LEU A 308 11.56 -9.96 -21.02
C LEU A 308 10.91 -9.75 -19.65
N GLN A 309 10.28 -10.76 -19.06
CA GLN A 309 9.70 -10.69 -17.71
C GLN A 309 10.76 -10.32 -16.66
N VAL A 310 11.94 -10.92 -16.69
CA VAL A 310 13.05 -10.60 -15.76
C VAL A 310 13.53 -9.16 -15.97
N LEU A 311 13.76 -8.76 -17.22
CA LEU A 311 14.17 -7.39 -17.56
C LEU A 311 13.10 -6.37 -17.15
N TRP A 312 11.82 -6.72 -17.27
CA TRP A 312 10.70 -5.86 -16.90
C TRP A 312 10.60 -5.64 -15.39
N VAL A 313 10.83 -6.69 -14.58
CA VAL A 313 10.97 -6.53 -13.12
C VAL A 313 12.13 -5.58 -12.81
N ALA A 314 13.30 -5.83 -13.39
CA ALA A 314 14.49 -5.01 -13.15
C ALA A 314 14.25 -3.54 -13.52
N ALA A 315 13.65 -3.29 -14.69
CA ALA A 315 13.27 -1.95 -15.14
C ALA A 315 12.23 -1.30 -14.21
N SER A 316 11.22 -2.05 -13.76
CA SER A 316 10.19 -1.54 -12.84
C SER A 316 10.78 -1.17 -11.48
N LEU A 317 11.73 -1.96 -10.96
CA LEU A 317 12.45 -1.65 -9.73
C LEU A 317 13.37 -0.42 -9.89
N ALA A 318 14.06 -0.30 -11.03
CA ALA A 318 14.84 0.88 -11.36
C ALA A 318 13.95 2.14 -11.44
N ALA A 319 12.78 2.02 -12.08
CA ALA A 319 11.79 3.08 -12.13
C ALA A 319 11.27 3.44 -10.73
N LEU A 320 11.04 2.45 -9.86
CA LEU A 320 10.63 2.68 -8.47
C LEU A 320 11.69 3.47 -7.68
N VAL A 321 12.98 3.15 -7.86
CA VAL A 321 14.09 3.94 -7.28
C VAL A 321 14.09 5.36 -7.84
N GLY A 322 13.85 5.52 -9.14
CA GLY A 322 13.67 6.83 -9.76
C GLY A 322 12.51 7.62 -9.14
N VAL A 323 11.33 7.01 -9.02
CA VAL A 323 10.14 7.62 -8.39
C VAL A 323 10.47 8.04 -6.96
N ALA A 324 11.14 7.18 -6.18
CA ALA A 324 11.56 7.52 -4.83
C ALA A 324 12.47 8.76 -4.80
N ARG A 325 13.44 8.84 -5.74
CA ARG A 325 14.43 9.93 -5.83
C ARG A 325 13.94 11.20 -6.53
N PHE A 326 12.87 11.18 -7.31
CA PHE A 326 12.41 12.38 -8.01
C PHE A 326 11.04 12.84 -7.53
N ALA A 327 10.10 11.92 -7.35
CA ALA A 327 8.74 12.21 -6.92
C ALA A 327 8.58 12.19 -5.39
N MET A 328 9.32 11.34 -4.67
CA MET A 328 9.18 11.13 -3.22
C MET A 328 10.30 11.75 -2.38
N GLN A 329 11.06 12.72 -2.90
CA GLN A 329 12.17 13.37 -2.17
C GLN A 329 11.79 13.86 -0.77
N PRO A 330 10.63 14.51 -0.54
CA PRO A 330 10.21 14.88 0.82
C PRO A 330 10.08 13.70 1.79
N VAL A 331 9.64 12.54 1.29
CA VAL A 331 9.54 11.30 2.07
C VAL A 331 10.94 10.73 2.33
N VAL A 332 11.76 10.61 1.28
CA VAL A 332 13.15 10.12 1.38
C VAL A 332 13.97 10.99 2.34
N ALA A 333 13.84 12.31 2.26
CA ALA A 333 14.50 13.26 3.16
C ALA A 333 14.05 13.13 4.62
N ARG A 334 12.89 12.50 4.87
CA ARG A 334 12.35 12.29 6.23
C ARG A 334 12.70 10.92 6.81
N ILE A 335 12.62 9.86 6.01
CA ILE A 335 12.74 8.47 6.49
C ILE A 335 13.84 7.64 5.83
N GLY A 336 14.54 8.21 4.86
CA GLY A 336 15.62 7.54 4.12
C GLY A 336 15.11 6.77 2.91
N LEU A 337 15.99 6.57 1.93
CA LEU A 337 15.67 5.85 0.70
C LEU A 337 15.29 4.38 0.94
N PRO A 338 16.03 3.58 1.74
CA PRO A 338 15.70 2.18 1.96
C PRO A 338 14.31 1.97 2.55
N LEU A 339 13.92 2.77 3.56
CA LEU A 339 12.59 2.65 4.17
C LEU A 339 11.49 3.16 3.23
N THR A 340 11.74 4.20 2.45
CA THR A 340 10.80 4.65 1.41
C THR A 340 10.55 3.55 0.38
N LEU A 341 11.60 2.87 -0.08
CA LEU A 341 11.49 1.74 -1.00
C LEU A 341 10.74 0.56 -0.38
N ALA A 342 11.02 0.22 0.87
CA ALA A 342 10.30 -0.83 1.58
C ALA A 342 8.80 -0.54 1.67
N LEU A 343 8.42 0.69 2.03
CA LEU A 343 7.01 1.13 2.08
C LEU A 343 6.34 1.08 0.70
N LEU A 344 7.04 1.52 -0.35
CA LEU A 344 6.52 1.43 -1.71
C LEU A 344 6.33 -0.03 -2.14
N LEU A 345 7.30 -0.91 -1.89
CA LEU A 345 7.25 -2.33 -2.27
C LEU A 345 6.11 -3.10 -1.59
N VAL A 346 5.74 -2.74 -0.35
CA VAL A 346 4.59 -3.37 0.33
C VAL A 346 3.24 -2.78 -0.10
N SER A 347 3.23 -1.59 -0.72
CA SER A 347 2.00 -0.94 -1.14
C SER A 347 1.22 -1.78 -2.16
N ALA A 348 -0.12 -1.81 -2.07
CA ALA A 348 -0.94 -2.58 -2.99
C ALA A 348 -0.74 -2.16 -4.47
N PRO A 349 -0.59 -0.87 -4.81
CA PRO A 349 -0.37 -0.44 -6.19
C PRO A 349 0.94 -0.96 -6.78
N VAL A 350 2.05 -0.91 -6.04
CA VAL A 350 3.35 -1.40 -6.53
C VAL A 350 3.37 -2.92 -6.59
N ARG A 351 2.81 -3.61 -5.59
CA ARG A 351 2.67 -5.08 -5.64
C ARG A 351 1.85 -5.51 -6.85
N SER A 352 0.72 -4.85 -7.10
CA SER A 352 -0.11 -5.12 -8.26
C SER A 352 0.61 -4.78 -9.57
N HIS A 353 1.33 -3.66 -9.62
CA HIS A 353 2.10 -3.25 -10.80
C HIS A 353 3.16 -4.30 -11.20
N LEU A 354 3.93 -4.80 -10.23
CA LEU A 354 4.92 -5.87 -10.46
C LEU A 354 4.25 -7.19 -10.83
N ARG A 355 3.14 -7.55 -10.17
CA ARG A 355 2.41 -8.80 -10.43
C ARG A 355 1.90 -8.87 -11.87
N PHE A 356 1.40 -7.76 -12.41
CA PHE A 356 0.79 -7.73 -13.73
C PHE A 356 1.74 -7.27 -14.84
N GLY A 357 2.90 -6.70 -14.51
CA GLY A 357 3.86 -6.22 -15.52
C GLY A 357 3.44 -4.90 -16.17
N GLN A 358 2.97 -3.95 -15.36
CA GLN A 358 2.35 -2.72 -15.84
C GLN A 358 3.33 -1.63 -16.30
N VAL A 359 2.86 -0.62 -17.03
CA VAL A 359 3.69 0.53 -17.47
C VAL A 359 3.67 1.73 -16.51
N GLY A 360 2.77 1.72 -15.53
CA GLY A 360 2.44 2.89 -14.70
C GLY A 360 3.63 3.56 -14.00
N LEU A 361 4.55 2.81 -13.39
CA LEU A 361 5.73 3.38 -12.71
C LEU A 361 6.65 4.16 -13.67
N PHE A 362 6.80 3.69 -14.92
CA PHE A 362 7.59 4.41 -15.93
C PHE A 362 6.95 5.75 -16.27
N LEU A 363 5.62 5.79 -16.40
CA LEU A 363 4.88 7.01 -16.71
C LEU A 363 4.92 8.01 -15.54
N VAL A 364 4.77 7.54 -14.30
CA VAL A 364 4.91 8.39 -13.11
C VAL A 364 6.31 8.98 -13.03
N LEU A 365 7.36 8.18 -13.26
CA LEU A 365 8.75 8.66 -13.26
C LEU A 365 8.97 9.70 -14.38
N LEU A 366 8.53 9.39 -15.59
CA LEU A 366 8.69 10.26 -16.76
C LEU A 366 8.02 11.62 -16.53
N VAL A 367 6.76 11.62 -16.06
CA VAL A 367 6.03 12.85 -15.76
C VAL A 367 6.62 13.59 -14.56
N ALA A 368 7.10 12.89 -13.54
CA ALA A 368 7.74 13.51 -12.39
C ALA A 368 9.04 14.22 -12.78
N VAL A 369 9.90 13.59 -13.58
CA VAL A 369 11.15 14.18 -14.08
C VAL A 369 10.86 15.38 -14.97
N ASP A 370 9.86 15.29 -15.83
CA ASP A 370 9.48 16.34 -16.79
C ASP A 370 8.86 17.57 -16.10
N LEU A 371 7.96 17.37 -15.13
CA LEU A 371 7.16 18.47 -14.58
C LEU A 371 7.66 19.01 -13.24
N LEU A 372 8.24 18.19 -12.35
CA LEU A 372 8.58 18.66 -10.99
C LEU A 372 9.74 19.68 -10.97
N ARG A 373 10.49 19.82 -12.06
CA ARG A 373 11.55 20.83 -12.23
C ARG A 373 11.35 21.58 -13.54
N ARG A 374 11.62 22.88 -13.57
CA ARG A 374 11.57 23.66 -14.81
C ARG A 374 12.81 23.40 -15.64
N HIS A 375 12.63 23.07 -16.92
CA HIS A 375 13.74 22.96 -17.88
C HIS A 375 13.27 23.28 -19.32
N ARG A 376 14.22 23.54 -20.23
CA ARG A 376 13.94 23.98 -21.62
C ARG A 376 13.10 23.01 -22.46
N ARG A 377 13.08 21.74 -22.06
CA ARG A 377 12.43 20.59 -22.71
C ARG A 377 11.18 20.11 -21.95
N GLU A 378 10.73 20.86 -20.95
CA GLU A 378 9.56 20.50 -20.14
C GLU A 378 8.32 20.35 -21.03
N GLY A 379 7.60 19.23 -20.86
CA GLY A 379 6.43 18.85 -21.63
C GLY A 379 6.65 17.66 -22.57
N ILE A 380 7.91 17.32 -22.91
CA ILE A 380 8.20 16.15 -23.75
C ILE A 380 7.80 14.88 -23.01
N GLY A 381 8.19 14.75 -21.74
CA GLY A 381 7.88 13.55 -20.95
C GLY A 381 6.38 13.35 -20.76
N LEU A 382 5.64 14.42 -20.44
CA LEU A 382 4.19 14.36 -20.37
C LEU A 382 3.55 14.03 -21.73
N GLY A 383 4.03 14.61 -22.83
CA GLY A 383 3.52 14.30 -24.17
C GLY A 383 3.71 12.84 -24.57
N VAL A 384 4.92 12.29 -24.34
CA VAL A 384 5.20 10.86 -24.54
C VAL A 384 4.32 10.00 -23.64
N ALA A 385 4.14 10.39 -22.36
CA ALA A 385 3.30 9.63 -21.44
C ALA A 385 1.84 9.56 -21.93
N ILE A 386 1.29 10.65 -22.48
CA ILE A 386 -0.05 10.70 -23.08
C ILE A 386 -0.13 9.79 -24.32
N ALA A 387 0.90 9.80 -25.17
CA ALA A 387 0.95 8.94 -26.35
C ALA A 387 1.08 7.45 -26.00
N VAL A 388 1.68 7.11 -24.85
CA VAL A 388 1.74 5.73 -24.35
C VAL A 388 0.45 5.31 -23.66
N LYS A 389 -0.19 6.21 -22.90
CA LYS A 389 -1.45 5.97 -22.20
C LYS A 389 -2.19 7.29 -22.06
N LEU A 390 -3.45 7.37 -22.49
CA LEU A 390 -4.18 8.64 -22.55
C LEU A 390 -4.39 9.32 -21.18
N THR A 391 -4.36 8.55 -20.08
CA THR A 391 -4.68 8.98 -18.71
C THR A 391 -4.01 10.29 -18.23
N PRO A 392 -2.72 10.58 -18.50
CA PRO A 392 -2.08 11.83 -18.11
C PRO A 392 -2.56 13.08 -18.89
N ALA A 393 -3.44 12.95 -19.88
CA ALA A 393 -3.98 14.09 -20.61
C ALA A 393 -4.72 15.09 -19.70
N VAL A 394 -5.18 14.65 -18.52
CA VAL A 394 -5.79 15.53 -17.50
C VAL A 394 -4.85 16.63 -16.99
N PHE A 395 -3.54 16.54 -17.25
CA PHE A 395 -2.57 17.61 -16.91
C PHE A 395 -2.62 18.79 -17.89
N VAL A 396 -3.18 18.61 -19.09
CA VAL A 396 -3.19 19.61 -20.16
C VAL A 396 -4.00 20.87 -19.80
N PRO A 397 -5.24 20.77 -19.25
CA PRO A 397 -6.01 21.94 -18.83
C PRO A 397 -5.27 22.84 -17.81
N TRP A 398 -4.49 22.23 -16.92
CA TRP A 398 -3.67 22.97 -15.96
C TRP A 398 -2.64 23.88 -16.64
N LEU A 399 -1.99 23.40 -17.72
CA LEU A 399 -1.02 24.20 -18.48
C LEU A 399 -1.69 25.40 -19.16
N LEU A 400 -2.93 25.24 -19.64
CA LEU A 400 -3.72 26.32 -20.24
C LEU A 400 -4.06 27.41 -19.21
N VAL A 401 -4.64 27.02 -18.06
CA VAL A 401 -5.09 28.00 -17.04
C VAL A 401 -3.93 28.68 -16.31
N THR A 402 -2.76 28.03 -16.28
CA THR A 402 -1.51 28.62 -15.77
C THR A 402 -0.75 29.40 -16.85
N ARG A 403 -1.29 29.49 -18.08
CA ARG A 403 -0.71 30.20 -19.24
C ARG A 403 0.70 29.72 -19.60
N ARG A 404 0.98 28.44 -19.40
CA ARG A 404 2.28 27.82 -19.71
C ARG A 404 2.34 27.41 -21.17
N TRP A 405 2.16 28.37 -22.08
CA TRP A 405 1.95 28.11 -23.51
C TRP A 405 3.07 27.31 -24.16
N ARG A 406 4.33 27.60 -23.83
CA ARG A 406 5.46 26.82 -24.34
C ARG A 406 5.35 25.35 -23.96
N THR A 407 5.13 25.04 -22.68
CA THR A 407 4.99 23.66 -22.20
C THR A 407 3.76 22.99 -22.80
N PHE A 408 2.63 23.71 -22.88
CA PHE A 408 1.42 23.22 -23.54
C PHE A 408 1.70 22.81 -25.00
N MET A 409 2.33 23.69 -25.79
CA MET A 409 2.73 23.40 -27.17
C MET A 409 3.66 22.18 -27.26
N THR A 410 4.68 22.10 -26.39
CA THR A 410 5.58 20.93 -26.35
C THR A 410 4.82 19.63 -26.09
N VAL A 411 3.90 19.62 -25.11
CA VAL A 411 3.07 18.45 -24.80
C VAL A 411 2.20 18.07 -25.99
N THR A 412 1.51 19.04 -26.59
CA THR A 412 0.64 18.82 -27.73
C THR A 412 1.40 18.26 -28.92
N VAL A 413 2.50 18.91 -29.32
CA VAL A 413 3.32 18.46 -30.47
C VAL A 413 3.89 17.07 -30.20
N THR A 414 4.39 16.79 -28.99
CA THR A 414 4.97 15.49 -28.66
C THR A 414 3.91 14.39 -28.64
N ALA A 415 2.76 14.62 -28.00
CA ALA A 415 1.68 13.64 -27.89
C ALA A 415 1.04 13.36 -29.26
N VAL A 416 0.66 14.42 -29.99
CA VAL A 416 0.06 14.29 -31.33
C VAL A 416 1.05 13.69 -32.31
N GLY A 417 2.30 14.18 -32.33
CA GLY A 417 3.35 13.67 -33.22
C GLY A 417 3.64 12.18 -32.99
N ALA A 418 3.76 11.75 -31.72
CA ALA A 418 3.98 10.35 -31.40
C ALA A 418 2.77 9.46 -31.76
N THR A 419 1.54 9.91 -31.49
CA THR A 419 0.32 9.18 -31.87
C THR A 419 0.17 9.07 -33.39
N LEU A 420 0.41 10.16 -34.13
CA LEU A 420 0.38 10.16 -35.60
C LEU A 420 1.47 9.25 -36.17
N ALA A 421 2.69 9.28 -35.63
CA ALA A 421 3.74 8.34 -36.02
C ALA A 421 3.31 6.89 -35.77
N GLY A 422 2.67 6.62 -34.63
CA GLY A 422 2.07 5.32 -34.33
C GLY A 422 1.03 4.88 -35.36
N LEU A 423 0.11 5.77 -35.72
CA LEU A 423 -0.93 5.51 -36.72
C LEU A 423 -0.36 5.28 -38.11
N LEU A 424 0.68 6.01 -38.50
CA LEU A 424 1.33 5.84 -39.80
C LEU A 424 2.10 4.51 -39.88
N LEU A 425 2.80 4.14 -38.80
CA LEU A 425 3.53 2.87 -38.73
C LEU A 425 2.60 1.66 -38.59
N LEU A 426 1.42 1.86 -38.00
CA LEU A 426 0.37 0.85 -37.81
C LEU A 426 -0.85 1.19 -38.66
N TRP A 427 -0.63 1.50 -39.94
CA TRP A 427 -1.69 1.93 -40.86
C TRP A 427 -2.94 1.01 -40.83
N PRO A 428 -2.81 -0.33 -40.79
CA PRO A 428 -3.96 -1.24 -40.71
C PRO A 428 -4.84 -1.01 -39.47
N SER A 429 -4.24 -0.59 -38.34
CA SER A 429 -4.94 -0.35 -37.07
C SER A 429 -5.55 1.05 -36.94
N ALA A 430 -5.29 1.95 -37.89
CA ALA A 430 -5.63 3.35 -37.74
C ALA A 430 -7.15 3.60 -37.70
N ALA A 431 -7.90 2.94 -38.58
CA ALA A 431 -9.36 3.08 -38.66
C ALA A 431 -10.05 2.52 -37.41
N GLU A 432 -9.68 1.29 -37.01
CA GLU A 432 -10.22 0.65 -35.81
C GLU A 432 -9.93 1.49 -34.55
N TYR A 433 -8.72 2.06 -34.44
CA TYR A 433 -8.39 2.96 -33.33
C TYR A 433 -9.29 4.20 -33.26
N LEU A 434 -9.34 4.96 -34.36
CA LEU A 434 -9.99 6.27 -34.41
C LEU A 434 -11.51 6.17 -34.26
N TRP A 435 -12.12 5.14 -34.85
CA TRP A 435 -13.58 5.02 -34.93
C TRP A 435 -14.20 4.12 -33.89
N ARG A 436 -13.46 3.16 -33.33
CA ARG A 436 -14.01 2.22 -32.37
C ARG A 436 -13.20 2.17 -31.08
N ALA A 437 -11.90 1.94 -31.16
CA ALA A 437 -11.08 1.65 -29.99
C ALA A 437 -10.97 2.76 -28.97
N LEU A 438 -10.97 3.99 -29.44
CA LEU A 438 -10.90 5.15 -28.58
C LEU A 438 -12.19 5.38 -27.77
N TRP A 439 -13.35 4.93 -28.27
CA TRP A 439 -14.67 5.31 -27.76
C TRP A 439 -15.37 4.19 -26.98
N ASP A 440 -15.04 2.94 -27.27
CA ASP A 440 -15.68 1.77 -26.67
C ASP A 440 -14.92 1.32 -25.42
N SER A 441 -15.45 1.69 -24.24
CA SER A 441 -14.88 1.31 -22.95
C SER A 441 -15.28 -0.09 -22.46
N ASP A 442 -16.18 -0.78 -23.15
CA ASP A 442 -16.63 -2.11 -22.72
C ASP A 442 -15.75 -3.22 -23.30
N ARG A 443 -14.91 -2.89 -24.29
CA ARG A 443 -13.81 -3.76 -24.75
C ARG A 443 -12.87 -4.22 -23.64
N PHE A 444 -12.84 -3.52 -22.50
CA PHE A 444 -11.95 -3.80 -21.38
C PHE A 444 -12.44 -4.94 -20.47
N GLY A 445 -13.62 -5.52 -20.75
CA GLY A 445 -14.26 -6.53 -19.92
C GLY A 445 -15.15 -5.92 -18.83
N ALA A 446 -15.48 -6.72 -17.81
CA ALA A 446 -16.35 -6.28 -16.71
C ALA A 446 -15.74 -5.09 -15.94
N ASN A 447 -16.46 -3.98 -15.92
CA ASN A 447 -15.99 -2.70 -15.39
C ASN A 447 -16.42 -2.41 -13.94
N ASP A 448 -17.38 -3.18 -13.42
CA ASP A 448 -17.97 -3.10 -12.08
C ASP A 448 -17.15 -3.86 -11.01
N VAL A 449 -16.17 -4.66 -11.43
CA VAL A 449 -15.32 -5.44 -10.54
C VAL A 449 -14.64 -4.58 -9.46
N VAL A 450 -14.46 -5.13 -8.27
CA VAL A 450 -13.93 -4.43 -7.08
C VAL A 450 -12.53 -3.85 -7.28
N GLY A 451 -11.76 -4.36 -8.25
CA GLY A 451 -10.46 -3.82 -8.61
C GLY A 451 -10.51 -2.44 -9.28
N ASN A 452 -11.65 -2.04 -9.86
CA ASN A 452 -11.82 -0.75 -10.51
C ASN A 452 -12.16 0.34 -9.48
N GLN A 453 -11.16 1.14 -9.13
CA GLN A 453 -11.18 2.19 -8.13
C GLN A 453 -11.42 3.60 -8.74
N SER A 454 -11.96 3.67 -9.97
CA SER A 454 -12.41 4.94 -10.56
C SER A 454 -13.78 5.35 -10.02
N VAL A 455 -14.14 6.62 -10.18
CA VAL A 455 -15.51 7.10 -9.88
C VAL A 455 -16.55 6.33 -10.70
N ARG A 456 -16.26 6.01 -11.98
CA ARG A 456 -17.16 5.20 -12.82
C ARG A 456 -17.35 3.80 -12.24
N GLY A 457 -16.27 3.13 -11.84
CA GLY A 457 -16.33 1.81 -11.21
C GLY A 457 -17.20 1.80 -9.94
N MET A 458 -17.08 2.83 -9.10
CA MET A 458 -17.91 2.98 -7.90
C MET A 458 -19.40 3.11 -8.27
N LEU A 459 -19.71 3.93 -9.27
CA LEU A 459 -21.08 4.12 -9.74
C LEU A 459 -21.66 2.85 -10.37
N LEU A 460 -20.88 2.10 -11.16
CA LEU A 460 -21.31 0.81 -11.72
C LEU A 460 -21.72 -0.19 -10.63
N ARG A 461 -21.02 -0.20 -9.50
CA ARG A 461 -21.34 -1.08 -8.36
C ARG A 461 -22.62 -0.73 -7.59
N THR A 462 -23.26 0.40 -7.91
CA THR A 462 -24.54 0.78 -7.29
C THR A 462 -25.74 0.05 -7.90
N GLY A 463 -25.58 -0.59 -9.06
CA GLY A 463 -26.68 -1.23 -9.80
C GLY A 463 -27.59 -0.24 -10.55
N LEU A 464 -27.19 1.04 -10.66
CA LEU A 464 -27.89 2.02 -11.49
C LEU A 464 -27.80 1.66 -12.98
N PRO A 465 -28.79 2.06 -13.81
CA PRO A 465 -28.73 1.88 -15.25
C PRO A 465 -27.50 2.55 -15.88
N ASP A 466 -26.93 1.93 -16.92
CA ASP A 466 -25.67 2.38 -17.55
C ASP A 466 -25.69 3.83 -18.05
N HIS A 467 -26.81 4.28 -18.60
CA HIS A 467 -26.98 5.67 -19.04
C HIS A 467 -26.88 6.65 -17.86
N THR A 468 -27.50 6.31 -16.72
CA THR A 468 -27.46 7.10 -15.48
C THR A 468 -26.03 7.13 -14.93
N VAL A 469 -25.36 5.97 -14.89
CA VAL A 469 -23.94 5.89 -14.46
C VAL A 469 -23.06 6.77 -15.34
N SER A 470 -23.25 6.74 -16.65
CA SER A 470 -22.47 7.53 -17.60
C SER A 470 -22.67 9.05 -17.40
N LEU A 471 -23.92 9.50 -17.18
CA LEU A 471 -24.22 10.90 -16.89
C LEU A 471 -23.62 11.36 -15.55
N LEU A 472 -23.79 10.55 -14.49
CA LEU A 472 -23.24 10.87 -13.16
C LEU A 472 -21.71 10.88 -13.16
N TRP A 473 -21.09 9.94 -13.88
CA TRP A 473 -19.64 9.91 -14.04
C TRP A 473 -19.15 11.13 -14.81
N LEU A 474 -19.79 11.50 -15.93
CA LEU A 474 -19.41 12.69 -16.70
C LEU A 474 -19.51 13.96 -15.87
N ALA A 475 -20.62 14.15 -15.14
CA ALA A 475 -20.81 15.29 -14.25
C ALA A 475 -19.75 15.33 -13.14
N SER A 476 -19.47 14.19 -12.51
CA SER A 476 -18.43 14.06 -11.47
C SER A 476 -17.04 14.33 -12.05
N ALA A 477 -16.74 13.82 -13.24
CA ALA A 477 -15.47 14.02 -13.91
C ALA A 477 -15.24 15.50 -14.26
N LEU A 478 -16.23 16.17 -14.84
CA LEU A 478 -16.17 17.60 -15.15
C LEU A 478 -15.94 18.44 -13.88
N LEU A 479 -16.67 18.14 -12.80
CA LEU A 479 -16.48 18.81 -11.51
C LEU A 479 -15.08 18.58 -10.95
N LEU A 480 -14.61 17.33 -10.91
CA LEU A 480 -13.29 16.99 -10.39
C LEU A 480 -12.18 17.62 -11.24
N VAL A 481 -12.30 17.62 -12.56
CA VAL A 481 -11.36 18.30 -13.47
C VAL A 481 -11.32 19.80 -13.18
N ALA A 482 -12.46 20.46 -13.01
CA ALA A 482 -12.52 21.88 -12.66
C ALA A 482 -11.85 22.16 -11.31
N VAL A 483 -12.21 21.41 -10.25
CA VAL A 483 -11.65 21.58 -8.90
C VAL A 483 -10.14 21.33 -8.90
N ALA A 484 -9.69 20.24 -9.51
CA ALA A 484 -8.28 19.89 -9.61
C ALA A 484 -7.49 20.94 -10.39
N THR A 485 -8.01 21.40 -11.53
CA THR A 485 -7.35 22.38 -12.40
C THR A 485 -7.21 23.73 -11.70
N LEU A 486 -8.27 24.21 -11.04
CA LEU A 486 -8.25 25.47 -10.28
C LEU A 486 -7.36 25.34 -9.03
N GLY A 487 -7.42 24.21 -8.32
CA GLY A 487 -6.56 23.91 -7.19
C GLY A 487 -5.08 23.87 -7.58
N ALA A 488 -4.76 23.16 -8.67
CA ALA A 488 -3.40 23.08 -9.21
C ALA A 488 -2.89 24.44 -9.72
N ARG A 489 -3.75 25.25 -10.35
CA ARG A 489 -3.42 26.63 -10.75
C ARG A 489 -3.03 27.48 -9.55
N ARG A 490 -3.77 27.37 -8.44
CA ARG A 490 -3.46 28.08 -7.21
C ARG A 490 -2.14 27.60 -6.61
N LEU A 491 -1.97 26.29 -6.46
CA LEU A 491 -0.73 25.72 -5.92
C LEU A 491 0.50 26.10 -6.75
N GLU A 492 0.40 26.15 -8.08
CA GLU A 492 1.49 26.61 -8.96
C GLU A 492 1.81 28.10 -8.72
N ARG A 493 0.80 28.96 -8.51
CA ARG A 493 1.02 30.38 -8.15
C ARG A 493 1.69 30.54 -6.79
N ASP A 494 1.35 29.67 -5.84
CA ASP A 494 1.95 29.63 -4.51
C ASP A 494 3.35 28.96 -4.51
N GLY A 495 3.89 28.62 -5.70
CA GLY A 495 5.19 27.94 -5.84
C GLY A 495 5.19 26.46 -5.44
N ASN A 496 4.05 25.89 -5.05
CA ASN A 496 3.91 24.49 -4.66
C ASN A 496 3.58 23.58 -5.87
N ARG A 497 4.57 23.42 -6.74
CA ARG A 497 4.43 22.58 -7.94
C ARG A 497 4.19 21.11 -7.65
N LEU A 498 4.85 20.55 -6.62
CA LEU A 498 4.64 19.16 -6.21
C LEU A 498 3.18 18.90 -5.82
N GLY A 499 2.57 19.85 -5.11
CA GLY A 499 1.14 19.82 -4.82
C GLY A 499 0.29 19.87 -6.09
N ALA A 500 0.57 20.79 -7.02
CA ALA A 500 -0.17 20.91 -8.28
C ALA A 500 -0.14 19.61 -9.10
N VAL A 501 1.06 19.05 -9.29
CA VAL A 501 1.26 17.75 -9.99
C VAL A 501 0.59 16.61 -9.22
N GLY A 502 0.64 16.62 -7.87
CA GLY A 502 -0.02 15.61 -7.03
C GLY A 502 -1.54 15.59 -7.15
N VAL A 503 -2.18 16.76 -7.20
CA VAL A 503 -3.64 16.88 -7.42
C VAL A 503 -4.04 16.30 -8.78
N LEU A 504 -3.29 16.63 -9.84
CA LEU A 504 -3.55 16.14 -11.20
C LEU A 504 -3.27 14.65 -11.35
N ALA A 505 -2.26 14.13 -10.64
CA ALA A 505 -2.00 12.69 -10.55
C ALA A 505 -3.19 11.94 -9.92
N ALA A 506 -3.76 12.48 -8.82
CA ALA A 506 -4.97 11.92 -8.22
C ALA A 506 -6.19 12.02 -9.14
N LEU A 507 -6.36 13.16 -9.83
CA LEU A 507 -7.40 13.37 -10.81
C LEU A 507 -7.35 12.29 -11.91
N SER A 508 -6.16 11.99 -12.43
CA SER A 508 -5.95 11.04 -13.53
C SER A 508 -6.52 9.65 -13.22
N VAL A 509 -6.45 9.24 -11.95
CA VAL A 509 -7.02 7.99 -11.46
C VAL A 509 -8.53 8.13 -11.23
N ALA A 510 -8.97 9.22 -10.59
CA ALA A 510 -10.37 9.37 -10.18
C ALA A 510 -11.32 9.41 -11.38
N VAL A 511 -10.95 10.10 -12.45
CA VAL A 511 -11.84 10.36 -13.61
C VAL A 511 -11.67 9.37 -14.75
N SER A 512 -10.61 8.54 -14.75
CA SER A 512 -10.45 7.48 -15.75
C SER A 512 -11.69 6.55 -15.77
N PRO A 513 -12.14 6.05 -16.93
CA PRO A 513 -13.23 5.06 -16.98
C PRO A 513 -12.90 3.80 -16.16
N ILE A 514 -11.60 3.45 -16.10
CA ILE A 514 -11.08 2.32 -15.37
C ILE A 514 -9.80 2.70 -14.62
N SER A 515 -9.79 2.44 -13.32
CA SER A 515 -8.63 2.63 -12.46
C SER A 515 -8.36 1.39 -11.62
N TRP A 516 -7.61 0.44 -12.18
CA TRP A 516 -7.12 -0.72 -11.43
C TRP A 516 -6.23 -0.31 -10.26
N VAL A 517 -6.07 -1.20 -9.28
CA VAL A 517 -5.21 -0.96 -8.09
C VAL A 517 -3.78 -0.54 -8.49
N HIS A 518 -3.22 -1.11 -9.57
CA HIS A 518 -1.90 -0.71 -10.07
C HIS A 518 -1.87 0.68 -10.74
N HIS A 519 -2.99 1.27 -11.14
CA HIS A 519 -3.04 2.67 -11.59
C HIS A 519 -2.84 3.64 -10.42
N LEU A 520 -3.12 3.21 -9.18
CA LEU A 520 -2.95 4.06 -8.00
C LEU A 520 -1.49 4.40 -7.67
N VAL A 521 -0.51 3.89 -8.41
CA VAL A 521 0.90 4.33 -8.30
C VAL A 521 1.06 5.84 -8.52
N TRP A 522 0.12 6.50 -9.21
CA TRP A 522 0.07 7.96 -9.32
C TRP A 522 -0.11 8.67 -7.97
N LEU A 523 -0.73 8.01 -6.97
CA LEU A 523 -1.00 8.57 -5.65
C LEU A 523 0.25 8.75 -4.77
N VAL A 524 1.41 8.29 -5.22
CA VAL A 524 2.70 8.65 -4.58
C VAL A 524 2.94 10.16 -4.62
N LEU A 525 2.58 10.86 -5.70
CA LEU A 525 2.78 12.31 -5.86
C LEU A 525 2.00 13.14 -4.82
N PRO A 526 0.67 12.97 -4.67
CA PRO A 526 -0.08 13.70 -3.65
C PRO A 526 0.32 13.30 -2.21
N LEU A 527 0.71 12.04 -1.97
CA LEU A 527 1.30 11.62 -0.69
C LEU A 527 2.62 12.38 -0.41
N SER A 528 3.48 12.54 -1.42
CA SER A 528 4.70 13.34 -1.32
C SER A 528 4.42 14.77 -0.92
N ALA A 529 3.40 15.39 -1.55
CA ALA A 529 3.00 16.76 -1.30
C ALA A 529 2.53 16.96 0.15
N LEU A 530 1.79 16.00 0.71
CA LEU A 530 1.41 16.03 2.13
C LEU A 530 2.63 15.99 3.05
N VAL A 531 3.61 15.13 2.77
CA VAL A 531 4.84 15.04 3.56
C VAL A 531 5.69 16.30 3.44
N ALA A 532 5.78 16.88 2.24
CA ALA A 532 6.45 18.17 2.00
C ALA A 532 5.81 19.30 2.82
N ALA A 533 4.48 19.32 2.90
CA ALA A 533 3.72 20.27 3.72
C ALA A 533 3.65 19.89 5.20
N ARG A 534 4.41 18.89 5.65
CA ARG A 534 4.45 18.39 7.04
C ARG A 534 3.09 17.90 7.56
N ARG A 535 2.19 17.45 6.67
CA ARG A 535 0.89 16.86 6.99
C ARG A 535 1.02 15.34 7.19
N TYR A 536 1.78 14.95 8.20
CA TYR A 536 2.17 13.55 8.40
C TYR A 536 1.01 12.61 8.75
N VAL A 537 0.01 13.07 9.50
CA VAL A 537 -1.15 12.23 9.86
C VAL A 537 -1.99 11.89 8.62
N PRO A 538 -2.44 12.84 7.79
CA PRO A 538 -3.09 12.51 6.52
C PRO A 538 -2.22 11.65 5.59
N ALA A 539 -0.92 11.94 5.48
CA ALA A 539 0.00 11.15 4.65
C ALA A 539 0.10 9.69 5.12
N ALA A 540 0.16 9.48 6.43
CA ALA A 540 0.17 8.17 7.06
C ALA A 540 -1.13 7.41 6.82
N VAL A 541 -2.28 8.05 7.02
CA VAL A 541 -3.59 7.43 6.75
C VAL A 541 -3.68 6.99 5.29
N TRP A 542 -3.29 7.84 4.35
CA TRP A 542 -3.30 7.48 2.92
C TRP A 542 -2.32 6.36 2.60
N ALA A 543 -1.13 6.37 3.19
CA ALA A 543 -0.19 5.27 3.04
C ALA A 543 -0.81 3.93 3.48
N VAL A 544 -1.57 3.89 4.60
CA VAL A 544 -2.29 2.68 5.03
C VAL A 544 -3.32 2.27 3.99
N LEU A 545 -4.18 3.20 3.57
CA LEU A 545 -5.26 2.92 2.62
C LEU A 545 -4.72 2.34 1.31
N LEU A 546 -3.56 2.84 0.84
CA LEU A 546 -2.88 2.34 -0.36
C LEU A 546 -2.13 1.03 -0.12
N THR A 547 -1.82 0.66 1.11
CA THR A 547 -1.06 -0.56 1.39
C THR A 547 -1.96 -1.76 1.64
N VAL A 548 -3.06 -1.54 2.37
CA VAL A 548 -4.04 -2.56 2.70
C VAL A 548 -4.89 -2.88 1.48
N SER A 549 -5.12 -4.16 1.18
CA SER A 549 -5.98 -4.63 0.09
C SER A 549 -7.48 -4.45 0.41
N LEU A 550 -7.89 -3.22 0.72
CA LEU A 550 -9.27 -2.87 1.11
C LEU A 550 -10.33 -3.34 0.10
N PRO A 551 -10.11 -3.26 -1.24
CA PRO A 551 -11.07 -3.78 -2.20
C PRO A 551 -11.41 -5.26 -2.00
N SER A 552 -10.40 -6.08 -1.74
CA SER A 552 -10.59 -7.52 -1.49
C SER A 552 -11.28 -7.79 -0.15
N ILE A 553 -10.95 -7.01 0.88
CA ILE A 553 -11.58 -7.11 2.21
C ILE A 553 -13.06 -6.73 2.13
N GLY A 554 -13.37 -5.62 1.45
CA GLY A 554 -14.74 -5.16 1.24
C GLY A 554 -15.57 -6.15 0.43
N ALA A 555 -14.99 -6.72 -0.62
CA ALA A 555 -15.65 -7.74 -1.45
C ALA A 555 -16.00 -9.00 -0.66
N ALA A 556 -15.09 -9.44 0.23
CA ALA A 556 -15.36 -10.56 1.13
C ALA A 556 -16.49 -10.24 2.12
N GLY A 557 -16.52 -9.01 2.65
CA GLY A 557 -17.61 -8.55 3.52
C GLY A 557 -18.98 -8.54 2.83
N LEU A 558 -19.05 -8.08 1.58
CA LEU A 558 -20.29 -8.10 0.78
C LEU A 558 -20.77 -9.53 0.48
N ARG A 559 -19.86 -10.44 0.09
CA ARG A 559 -20.19 -11.84 -0.20
C ARG A 559 -20.66 -12.61 1.03
N ALA A 560 -20.14 -12.26 2.21
CA ALA A 560 -20.52 -12.86 3.48
C ALA A 560 -21.94 -12.50 3.96
N GLY A 561 -22.72 -11.71 3.20
CA GLY A 561 -24.05 -11.24 3.63
C GLY A 561 -24.01 -10.39 4.90
N ALA A 562 -22.87 -9.74 5.17
CA ALA A 562 -22.66 -9.02 6.41
C ALA A 562 -23.61 -7.81 6.55
N ALA A 563 -24.04 -7.53 7.78
CA ALA A 563 -24.81 -6.33 8.08
C ALA A 563 -24.10 -5.06 7.58
N HIS A 564 -24.87 -4.08 7.12
CA HIS A 564 -24.39 -2.79 6.57
C HIS A 564 -23.66 -2.89 5.21
N PRO A 565 -24.36 -3.26 4.12
CA PRO A 565 -23.77 -3.31 2.78
C PRO A 565 -23.11 -2.00 2.36
N VAL A 566 -23.68 -0.86 2.76
CA VAL A 566 -23.14 0.48 2.51
C VAL A 566 -21.71 0.64 3.08
N PHE A 567 -21.45 0.13 4.28
CA PHE A 567 -20.11 0.17 4.88
C PHE A 567 -19.12 -0.64 4.05
N TRP A 568 -19.51 -1.84 3.60
CA TRP A 568 -18.61 -2.69 2.83
C TRP A 568 -18.35 -2.16 1.42
N HIS A 569 -19.33 -1.52 0.78
CA HIS A 569 -19.10 -0.76 -0.44
C HIS A 569 -18.09 0.39 -0.22
N PHE A 570 -18.19 1.11 0.89
CA PHE A 570 -17.19 2.13 1.24
C PHE A 570 -15.79 1.52 1.41
N VAL A 571 -15.66 0.35 2.04
CA VAL A 571 -14.39 -0.37 2.17
C VAL A 571 -13.86 -0.81 0.80
N VAL A 572 -14.73 -1.29 -0.09
CA VAL A 572 -14.36 -1.64 -1.47
C VAL A 572 -13.76 -0.44 -2.20
N ASP A 573 -14.36 0.73 -2.02
CA ASP A 573 -14.05 1.94 -2.77
C ASP A 573 -12.99 2.84 -2.10
N ALA A 574 -12.53 2.47 -0.90
CA ALA A 574 -11.69 3.32 -0.05
C ALA A 574 -10.40 3.81 -0.74
N GLN A 575 -9.80 3.00 -1.62
CA GLN A 575 -8.58 3.39 -2.34
C GLN A 575 -8.88 4.43 -3.43
N GLY A 576 -9.95 4.24 -4.19
CA GLY A 576 -10.42 5.23 -5.15
C GLY A 576 -10.91 6.52 -4.49
N LEU A 577 -11.61 6.40 -3.37
CA LEU A 577 -12.03 7.55 -2.55
C LEU A 577 -10.84 8.35 -2.03
N THR A 578 -9.68 7.71 -1.83
CA THR A 578 -8.43 8.43 -1.52
C THR A 578 -7.98 9.33 -2.67
N ALA A 579 -8.15 8.90 -3.93
CA ALA A 579 -7.87 9.74 -5.10
C ALA A 579 -8.84 10.93 -5.18
N VAL A 580 -10.14 10.70 -4.97
CA VAL A 580 -11.16 11.77 -4.93
C VAL A 580 -10.86 12.76 -3.80
N ALA A 581 -10.56 12.27 -2.60
CA ALA A 581 -10.19 13.12 -1.46
C ALA A 581 -8.91 13.94 -1.74
N ALA A 582 -7.94 13.36 -2.46
CA ALA A 582 -6.75 14.10 -2.87
C ALA A 582 -7.07 15.23 -3.86
N VAL A 583 -8.01 15.03 -4.79
CA VAL A 583 -8.47 16.11 -5.68
C VAL A 583 -9.11 17.26 -4.89
N LEU A 584 -10.01 16.93 -3.96
CA LEU A 584 -10.82 17.92 -3.25
C LEU A 584 -10.05 18.68 -2.16
N PHE A 585 -9.24 17.97 -1.36
CA PHE A 585 -8.70 18.51 -0.11
C PHE A 585 -7.21 18.85 -0.17
N LEU A 586 -6.43 18.20 -1.05
CA LEU A 586 -4.99 18.46 -1.13
C LEU A 586 -4.67 19.95 -1.41
N PRO A 587 -5.36 20.67 -2.32
CA PRO A 587 -5.11 22.10 -2.56
C PRO A 587 -5.24 23.00 -1.33
N TRP A 588 -5.97 22.56 -0.31
CA TRP A 588 -6.11 23.25 0.97
C TRP A 588 -5.10 22.76 2.00
N ALA A 589 -4.84 21.45 2.04
CA ALA A 589 -3.98 20.82 3.02
C ALA A 589 -2.49 21.21 2.89
N VAL A 590 -2.02 21.44 1.66
CA VAL A 590 -0.59 21.69 1.35
C VAL A 590 -0.26 23.14 1.05
N ARG A 591 -1.10 24.09 1.49
CA ARG A 591 -0.81 25.52 1.34
C ARG A 591 0.47 25.90 2.07
N ALA A 592 1.28 26.75 1.45
CA ALA A 592 2.30 27.49 2.16
C ALA A 592 1.60 28.28 3.29
N ARG A 593 2.11 28.17 4.53
CA ARG A 593 1.61 29.06 5.58
C ARG A 593 2.03 30.48 5.20
N PRO A 594 1.12 31.46 5.25
CA PRO A 594 1.46 32.86 5.02
C PRO A 594 2.51 33.34 6.01
#